data_AF-A0A0M3BMM8-F1
#
_entry.id   AF-A0A0M3BMM8-F1
#
_cell.length_a   1.000
_cell.length_b   1.000
_cell.length_c   1.000
_cell.angle_alpha   90.00
_cell.angle_beta   90.00
_cell.angle_gamma   90.00
#
_symmetry.space_group_name_H-M   'P 1'
#
loop_
_entity.id
_entity.type
_entity.pdbx_description
1 polymer ?
#
loop_
_entity_poly.entity_id
_entity_poly.type
_entity_poly.pdbx_seq_one_letter_code
_entity_poly.pdbx_strand_id
1 'polypeptide(L)'
;MRVLRATDYTRMPWKNGGGETVEIAVFPSGAGLEEFDWRVSTATVAADGPFSSFAGVDRTLSILSGAGLILSIDNGVPVILDRNSPPCSFPADKPTSARLLDGTITDLNVMTRRGHYTHYVQRIETPCVLVPSPHIRFVLCNQGKLQVSIPGGELTLDALDCLILAPDEWDRVALSGQVAAFLVELQAIQVE
;
A
#
# COMPACT_ATOMS: atom_id res chain seq x y z
N MET A 1 12.24 10.16 10.27
CA MET A 1 11.00 9.37 10.41
C MET A 1 9.80 10.29 10.53
N ARG A 2 8.61 9.91 10.02
CA ARG A 2 7.37 10.70 10.16
C ARG A 2 6.15 9.79 10.27
N VAL A 3 5.21 10.11 11.16
CA VAL A 3 3.90 9.44 11.21
C VAL A 3 2.90 10.22 10.37
N LEU A 4 2.18 9.51 9.51
CA LEU A 4 1.01 10.00 8.82
C LEU A 4 -0.24 9.40 9.49
N ARG A 5 -1.18 10.27 9.86
CA ARG A 5 -2.40 9.86 10.55
C ARG A 5 -3.51 9.59 9.55
N ALA A 6 -4.26 8.52 9.76
CA ALA A 6 -5.37 8.14 8.88
C ALA A 6 -6.46 9.21 8.77
N THR A 7 -6.59 10.06 9.79
CA THR A 7 -7.51 11.20 9.82
C THR A 7 -7.14 12.30 8.84
N ASP A 8 -5.87 12.37 8.43
CA ASP A 8 -5.32 13.49 7.67
C ASP A 8 -5.16 13.13 6.17
N TYR A 9 -5.52 11.91 5.78
CA TYR A 9 -5.42 11.44 4.40
C TYR A 9 -6.43 12.11 3.46
N THR A 10 -5.99 12.39 2.24
CA THR A 10 -6.85 12.88 1.16
C THR A 10 -7.75 11.76 0.65
N ARG A 11 -9.06 11.98 0.68
CA ARG A 11 -10.07 11.03 0.19
C ARG A 11 -10.64 11.47 -1.16
N MET A 12 -10.70 10.55 -2.10
CA MET A 12 -11.17 10.78 -3.46
C MET A 12 -12.20 9.72 -3.84
N PRO A 13 -13.51 10.01 -3.70
CA PRO A 13 -14.57 9.15 -4.20
C PRO A 13 -14.45 8.94 -5.70
N TRP A 14 -14.71 7.72 -6.17
CA TRP A 14 -14.66 7.44 -7.60
C TRP A 14 -15.89 8.00 -8.31
N LYS A 15 -15.70 8.53 -9.52
CA LYS A 15 -16.78 9.13 -10.32
C LYS A 15 -17.94 8.17 -10.60
N ASN A 16 -17.67 6.87 -10.64
CA ASN A 16 -18.67 5.82 -10.89
C ASN A 16 -19.41 5.37 -9.60
N GLY A 17 -19.05 5.89 -8.43
CA GLY A 17 -19.62 5.48 -7.14
C GLY A 17 -19.22 4.07 -6.69
N GLY A 18 -18.33 3.38 -7.40
CA GLY A 18 -17.92 2.01 -7.11
C GLY A 18 -16.91 1.88 -5.97
N GLY A 19 -16.53 3.00 -5.34
CA GLY A 19 -15.48 3.01 -4.32
C GLY A 19 -14.93 4.40 -4.01
N GLU A 20 -13.86 4.41 -3.23
CA GLU A 20 -13.04 5.59 -2.95
C GLU A 20 -11.56 5.20 -2.89
N THR A 21 -10.69 6.17 -3.17
CA THR A 21 -9.25 6.05 -2.86
C THR A 21 -8.90 7.01 -1.75
N VAL A 22 -8.17 6.51 -0.74
CA VAL A 22 -7.60 7.28 0.35
C VAL A 22 -6.10 7.30 0.16
N GLU A 23 -5.56 8.46 -0.16
CA GLU A 23 -4.13 8.64 -0.41
C GLU A 23 -3.35 8.73 0.91
N ILE A 24 -2.37 7.84 1.07
CA ILE A 24 -1.44 7.88 2.20
C ILE A 24 -0.27 8.81 1.85
N ALA A 25 0.38 8.56 0.72
CA ALA A 25 1.49 9.36 0.23
C ALA A 25 1.65 9.22 -1.29
N VAL A 26 2.16 10.28 -1.92
CA VAL A 26 2.47 10.34 -3.35
C VAL A 26 3.76 11.13 -3.57
N PHE A 27 4.51 10.76 -4.60
CA PHE A 27 5.67 11.52 -5.05
C PHE A 27 5.66 11.74 -6.57
N PRO A 28 6.00 12.96 -7.04
CA PRO A 28 6.25 14.16 -6.24
C PRO A 28 5.01 14.59 -5.45
N SER A 29 5.20 15.38 -4.39
CA SER A 29 4.09 15.79 -3.52
C SER A 29 3.05 16.57 -4.33
N GLY A 30 1.78 16.16 -4.23
CA GLY A 30 0.68 16.76 -4.99
C GLY A 30 0.57 16.27 -6.44
N ALA A 31 1.38 15.31 -6.87
CA ALA A 31 1.30 14.74 -8.22
C ALA A 31 -0.07 14.10 -8.48
N GLY A 32 -0.60 14.35 -9.68
CA GLY A 32 -1.81 13.69 -10.16
C GLY A 32 -1.58 12.21 -10.51
N LEU A 33 -2.68 11.54 -10.85
CA LEU A 33 -2.70 10.13 -11.29
C LEU A 33 -1.83 9.82 -12.52
N GLU A 34 -1.48 10.83 -13.32
CA GLU A 34 -0.65 10.66 -14.52
C GLU A 34 0.83 11.00 -14.28
N GLU A 35 1.14 11.69 -13.18
CA GLU A 35 2.42 12.35 -12.97
C GLU A 35 3.26 11.71 -11.87
N PHE A 36 2.67 10.87 -11.01
CA PHE A 36 3.41 10.27 -9.90
C PHE A 36 4.52 9.34 -10.40
N ASP A 37 5.61 9.30 -9.65
CA ASP A 37 6.63 8.26 -9.74
C ASP A 37 6.27 7.08 -8.84
N TRP A 38 5.69 7.36 -7.68
CA TRP A 38 5.12 6.35 -6.81
C TRP A 38 3.92 6.88 -6.03
N ARG A 39 3.04 5.96 -5.65
CA ARG A 39 1.83 6.25 -4.88
C ARG A 39 1.53 5.10 -3.93
N VAL A 40 1.29 5.43 -2.66
CA VAL A 40 0.82 4.51 -1.62
C VAL A 40 -0.56 5.00 -1.18
N SER A 41 -1.55 4.12 -1.29
CA SER A 41 -2.94 4.45 -1.00
C SER A 41 -3.69 3.25 -0.47
N THR A 42 -4.85 3.49 0.13
CA THR A 42 -5.86 2.44 0.29
C THR A 42 -7.04 2.72 -0.64
N ALA A 43 -7.75 1.67 -1.04
CA ALA A 43 -8.97 1.81 -1.81
C ALA A 43 -10.11 1.03 -1.15
N THR A 44 -11.30 1.63 -1.14
CA THR A 44 -12.55 0.91 -0.89
C THR A 44 -13.11 0.48 -2.23
N VAL A 45 -13.38 -0.82 -2.40
CA VAL A 45 -14.01 -1.38 -3.60
C VAL A 45 -15.37 -1.91 -3.22
N ALA A 46 -16.42 -1.23 -3.66
CA ALA A 46 -17.81 -1.52 -3.28
C ALA A 46 -18.62 -2.20 -4.38
N ALA A 47 -18.10 -2.24 -5.60
CA ALA A 47 -18.73 -2.92 -6.73
C ALA A 47 -17.70 -3.57 -7.64
N ASP A 48 -18.13 -4.61 -8.35
CA ASP A 48 -17.36 -5.22 -9.43
C ASP A 48 -17.04 -4.19 -10.52
N GLY A 49 -15.90 -4.35 -11.18
CA GLY A 49 -15.59 -3.48 -12.30
C GLY A 49 -14.13 -3.49 -12.74
N PRO A 50 -13.86 -2.73 -13.82
CA PRO A 50 -12.50 -2.55 -14.29
C PRO A 50 -11.69 -1.67 -13.34
N PHE A 51 -10.41 -2.00 -13.20
CA PHE A 51 -9.43 -1.11 -12.61
C PHE A 51 -9.00 -0.08 -13.65
N SER A 52 -8.67 1.13 -13.19
CA SER A 52 -8.03 2.13 -14.05
C SER A 52 -6.66 1.62 -14.51
N SER A 53 -6.37 1.84 -15.79
CA SER A 53 -5.11 1.47 -16.43
C SER A 53 -4.10 2.62 -16.35
N PHE A 54 -2.85 2.30 -16.06
CA PHE A 54 -1.76 3.26 -15.89
C PHE A 54 -0.54 2.81 -16.70
N ALA A 55 -0.28 3.49 -17.82
CA ALA A 55 0.82 3.17 -18.72
C ALA A 55 2.18 3.18 -18.00
N GLY A 56 2.97 2.11 -18.16
CA GLY A 56 4.32 2.05 -17.60
C GLY A 56 4.39 1.99 -16.07
N VAL A 57 3.30 1.62 -15.41
CA VAL A 57 3.24 1.53 -13.94
C VAL A 57 3.10 0.07 -13.51
N ASP A 58 3.79 -0.30 -12.44
CA ASP A 58 3.61 -1.55 -11.73
C ASP A 58 2.78 -1.30 -10.47
N ARG A 59 1.90 -2.24 -10.14
CA ARG A 59 0.97 -2.15 -9.00
C ARG A 59 1.07 -3.40 -8.14
N THR A 60 1.02 -3.22 -6.82
CA THR A 60 0.78 -4.30 -5.87
C THR A 60 -0.48 -4.03 -5.05
N LEU A 61 -1.36 -5.02 -5.00
CA LEU A 61 -2.62 -4.98 -4.25
C LEU A 61 -2.60 -5.98 -3.08
N SER A 62 -3.06 -5.56 -1.91
CA SER A 62 -3.20 -6.41 -0.72
C SER A 62 -4.53 -6.16 -0.02
N ILE A 63 -5.32 -7.20 0.24
CA ILE A 63 -6.60 -7.05 0.93
C ILE A 63 -6.38 -6.73 2.41
N LEU A 64 -6.97 -5.63 2.87
CA LEU A 64 -6.91 -5.14 4.26
C LEU A 64 -8.15 -5.59 5.04
N SER A 65 -9.34 -5.49 4.44
CA SER A 65 -10.61 -5.89 5.04
C SER A 65 -11.61 -6.43 4.00
N GLY A 66 -12.66 -7.10 4.48
CA GLY A 66 -13.67 -7.75 3.63
C GLY A 66 -13.31 -9.19 3.24
N ALA A 67 -14.20 -9.84 2.48
CA ALA A 67 -14.05 -11.25 2.11
C ALA A 67 -12.98 -11.48 1.02
N GLY A 68 -12.68 -10.46 0.21
CA GLY A 68 -11.72 -10.53 -0.87
C GLY A 68 -12.35 -10.32 -2.25
N LEU A 69 -11.54 -10.50 -3.29
CA LEU A 69 -11.93 -10.36 -4.68
C LEU A 69 -11.26 -11.41 -5.56
N ILE A 70 -11.79 -11.59 -6.76
CA ILE A 70 -11.13 -12.26 -7.87
C ILE A 70 -10.59 -11.19 -8.81
N LEU A 71 -9.29 -11.22 -9.05
CA LEU A 71 -8.60 -10.30 -9.94
C LEU A 71 -8.32 -11.00 -11.28
N SER A 72 -8.85 -10.47 -12.37
CA SER A 72 -8.58 -10.93 -13.73
C SER A 72 -7.64 -9.92 -14.40
N ILE A 73 -6.45 -10.35 -14.81
CA ILE A 73 -5.40 -9.51 -15.40
C ILE A 73 -5.08 -10.01 -16.81
N ASP A 74 -5.25 -9.14 -17.81
CA ASP A 74 -5.10 -9.45 -19.23
C ASP A 74 -5.87 -10.75 -19.58
N ASN A 75 -5.24 -11.67 -20.31
CA ASN A 75 -5.76 -13.00 -20.62
C ASN A 75 -5.18 -14.08 -19.68
N GLY A 76 -4.70 -13.69 -18.49
CA GLY A 76 -4.13 -14.60 -17.50
C GLY A 76 -5.18 -15.38 -16.71
N VAL A 77 -4.70 -16.34 -15.90
CA VAL A 77 -5.56 -17.07 -14.96
C VAL A 77 -6.02 -16.12 -13.85
N PRO A 78 -7.32 -16.03 -13.54
CA PRO A 78 -7.80 -15.18 -12.44
C PRO A 78 -7.20 -15.58 -11.10
N VAL A 79 -6.85 -14.57 -10.30
CA VAL A 79 -6.24 -14.74 -8.97
C VAL A 79 -7.28 -14.42 -7.92
N ILE A 80 -7.50 -15.32 -6.96
CA ILE A 80 -8.35 -15.05 -5.80
C ILE A 80 -7.48 -14.42 -4.71
N LEU A 81 -7.89 -13.24 -4.23
CA LEU A 81 -7.20 -12.50 -3.19
C LEU A 81 -8.14 -12.29 -2.00
N ASP A 82 -7.67 -12.69 -0.83
CA ASP A 82 -8.29 -12.44 0.47
C ASP A 82 -7.28 -11.82 1.46
N ARG A 83 -7.69 -11.64 2.72
CA ARG A 83 -6.84 -11.06 3.77
C ARG A 83 -5.62 -11.91 4.14
N ASN A 84 -5.60 -13.18 3.76
CA ASN A 84 -4.50 -14.11 4.07
C ASN A 84 -3.55 -14.27 2.87
N SER A 85 -4.03 -13.96 1.67
CA SER A 85 -3.27 -14.02 0.42
C SER A 85 -2.02 -13.14 0.47
N PRO A 86 -0.92 -13.54 -0.19
CA PRO A 86 0.25 -12.69 -0.33
C PRO A 86 -0.10 -11.43 -1.16
N PRO A 87 0.64 -10.32 -1.00
CA PRO A 87 0.54 -9.17 -1.88
C PRO A 87 0.65 -9.58 -3.36
N CYS A 88 -0.27 -9.09 -4.20
CA CYS A 88 -0.38 -9.46 -5.60
C CYS A 88 0.14 -8.33 -6.50
N SER A 89 1.31 -8.55 -7.12
CA SER A 89 1.94 -7.60 -8.03
C SER A 89 1.53 -7.87 -9.49
N PHE A 90 1.20 -6.82 -10.23
CA PHE A 90 0.84 -6.88 -11.64
C PHE A 90 1.10 -5.55 -12.36
N PRO A 91 1.35 -5.57 -13.68
CA PRO A 91 1.47 -4.36 -14.47
C PRO A 91 0.11 -3.64 -14.59
N ALA A 92 0.07 -2.37 -14.19
CA ALA A 92 -1.16 -1.56 -14.18
C ALA A 92 -1.60 -1.09 -15.57
N ASP A 93 -0.76 -1.29 -16.61
CA ASP A 93 -1.10 -1.01 -18.01
C ASP A 93 -1.81 -2.16 -18.71
N LYS A 94 -2.02 -3.29 -18.02
CA LYS A 94 -2.81 -4.40 -18.52
C LYS A 94 -4.29 -4.27 -18.16
N PRO A 95 -5.22 -4.67 -19.06
CA PRO A 95 -6.64 -4.71 -18.73
C PRO A 95 -6.86 -5.53 -17.48
N THR A 96 -7.40 -4.91 -16.43
CA THR A 96 -7.58 -5.56 -15.13
C THR A 96 -8.99 -5.29 -14.63
N SER A 97 -9.64 -6.31 -14.08
CA SER A 97 -10.96 -6.18 -13.44
C SER A 97 -11.02 -6.98 -12.16
N ALA A 98 -11.88 -6.53 -11.23
CA ALA A 98 -12.16 -7.24 -10.01
C ALA A 98 -13.63 -7.65 -9.93
N ARG A 99 -13.85 -8.83 -9.37
CA ARG A 99 -15.15 -9.30 -8.91
C ARG A 99 -15.09 -9.57 -7.42
N LEU A 100 -15.95 -8.94 -6.63
CA LEU A 100 -16.01 -9.13 -5.19
C LEU A 100 -16.45 -10.56 -4.86
N LEU A 101 -15.83 -11.14 -3.83
CA LEU A 101 -16.24 -12.46 -3.34
C LEU A 101 -17.53 -12.34 -2.53
N ASP A 102 -17.55 -11.40 -1.59
CA ASP A 102 -18.72 -11.08 -0.76
C ASP A 102 -18.57 -9.69 -0.15
N GLY A 103 -19.38 -8.74 -0.64
CA GLY A 103 -19.45 -7.38 -0.14
C GLY A 103 -18.21 -6.51 -0.39
N THR A 104 -18.26 -5.30 0.16
CA THR A 104 -17.21 -4.29 0.05
C THR A 104 -15.90 -4.74 0.70
N ILE A 105 -14.78 -4.41 0.06
CA ILE A 105 -13.44 -4.61 0.62
C ILE A 105 -12.71 -3.28 0.80
N THR A 106 -11.65 -3.32 1.59
CA THR A 106 -10.57 -2.33 1.49
C THR A 106 -9.25 -3.00 1.15
N ASP A 107 -8.44 -2.36 0.32
CA ASP A 107 -7.11 -2.83 -0.06
C ASP A 107 -6.03 -1.77 0.18
N LEU A 108 -4.78 -2.21 0.27
CA LEU A 108 -3.57 -1.43 0.12
C LEU A 108 -3.14 -1.52 -1.34
N ASN A 109 -2.95 -0.36 -1.96
CA ASN A 109 -2.56 -0.20 -3.34
C ASN A 109 -1.27 0.60 -3.43
N VAL A 110 -0.19 -0.06 -3.84
CA VAL A 110 1.14 0.52 -4.05
C VAL A 110 1.43 0.53 -5.54
N MET A 111 1.83 1.68 -6.07
CA MET A 111 2.09 1.86 -7.48
C MET A 111 3.44 2.55 -7.68
N THR A 112 4.24 2.08 -8.65
CA THR A 112 5.51 2.72 -9.05
C THR A 112 5.64 2.79 -10.56
N ARG A 113 6.20 3.90 -11.07
CA ARG A 113 6.51 4.09 -12.47
C ARG A 113 7.80 3.36 -12.83
N ARG A 114 7.73 2.49 -13.84
CA ARG A 114 8.88 1.75 -14.36
C ARG A 114 9.96 2.72 -14.84
N GLY A 115 11.21 2.37 -14.58
CA GLY A 115 12.37 3.19 -14.88
C GLY A 115 12.67 4.28 -13.84
N HIS A 116 11.73 4.59 -12.94
CA HIS A 116 11.95 5.57 -11.86
C HIS A 116 12.07 4.86 -10.51
N TYR A 117 11.14 3.95 -10.19
CA TYR A 117 11.12 3.21 -8.93
C TYR A 117 10.67 1.76 -9.11
N THR A 118 11.16 0.88 -8.25
CA THR A 118 10.56 -0.43 -7.95
C THR A 118 9.97 -0.42 -6.54
N HIS A 119 9.09 -1.38 -6.26
CA HIS A 119 8.55 -1.56 -4.91
C HIS A 119 8.48 -3.03 -4.51
N TYR A 120 8.53 -3.25 -3.20
CA TYR A 120 8.24 -4.52 -2.56
C TYR A 120 7.20 -4.30 -1.46
N VAL A 121 6.22 -5.21 -1.36
CA VAL A 121 5.21 -5.19 -0.31
C VAL A 121 5.24 -6.54 0.40
N GLN A 122 5.26 -6.50 1.72
CA GLN A 122 5.15 -7.67 2.57
C GLN A 122 4.18 -7.41 3.72
N ARG A 123 3.39 -8.43 4.06
CA ARG A 123 2.72 -8.47 5.36
C ARG A 123 3.78 -8.85 6.39
N ILE A 124 3.88 -8.10 7.47
CA ILE A 124 4.81 -8.37 8.56
C ILE A 124 4.06 -8.92 9.77
N GLU A 125 4.66 -9.90 10.42
CA GLU A 125 4.23 -10.40 11.72
C GLU A 125 4.96 -9.65 12.82
N THR A 126 4.26 -9.43 13.93
CA THR A 126 4.78 -8.78 15.13
C THR A 126 4.85 -9.78 16.29
N PRO A 127 5.87 -9.70 17.15
CA PRO A 127 6.91 -8.66 17.20
C PRO A 127 8.00 -8.83 16.13
N CYS A 128 8.52 -7.72 15.62
CA CYS A 128 9.68 -7.72 14.71
C CYS A 128 10.53 -6.46 14.90
N VAL A 129 11.74 -6.46 14.32
CA VAL A 129 12.64 -5.30 14.35
C VAL A 129 13.04 -4.96 12.93
N LEU A 130 12.76 -3.73 12.53
CA LEU A 130 13.24 -3.17 11.27
C LEU A 130 14.64 -2.57 11.48
N VAL A 131 15.52 -2.81 10.52
CA VAL A 131 16.88 -2.24 10.48
C VAL A 131 16.96 -1.19 9.38
N PRO A 132 17.86 -0.20 9.49
CA PRO A 132 18.02 0.86 8.49
C PRO A 132 18.16 0.31 7.07
N SER A 133 17.66 1.07 6.10
CA SER A 133 17.64 0.70 4.69
C SER A 133 17.98 1.90 3.82
N PRO A 134 18.68 1.70 2.69
CA PRO A 134 18.90 2.75 1.68
C PRO A 134 17.64 3.05 0.86
N HIS A 135 16.49 2.48 1.24
CA HIS A 135 15.22 2.59 0.54
C HIS A 135 14.18 3.27 1.42
N ILE A 136 13.20 3.92 0.79
CA ILE A 136 12.08 4.52 1.51
C ILE A 136 11.20 3.38 2.01
N ARG A 137 10.84 3.38 3.30
CA ARG A 137 9.93 2.38 3.87
C ARG A 137 8.67 3.00 4.45
N PHE A 138 7.56 2.30 4.27
CA PHE A 138 6.27 2.60 4.88
C PHE A 138 5.85 1.41 5.73
N VAL A 139 5.47 1.66 6.98
CA VAL A 139 4.83 0.66 7.85
C VAL A 139 3.38 1.08 8.04
N LEU A 140 2.45 0.37 7.43
CA LEU A 140 1.01 0.59 7.58
C LEU A 140 0.47 -0.32 8.68
N CYS A 141 -0.16 0.26 9.70
CA CYS A 141 -0.96 -0.50 10.67
C CYS A 141 -2.29 -0.87 10.00
N ASN A 142 -2.59 -2.16 9.78
CA ASN A 142 -3.85 -2.54 9.11
C ASN A 142 -5.07 -2.30 10.03
N GLN A 143 -5.01 -2.85 11.25
CA GLN A 143 -6.09 -2.80 12.23
C GLN A 143 -5.53 -2.72 13.65
N GLY A 144 -6.37 -2.32 14.60
CA GLY A 144 -5.96 -2.23 16.01
C GLY A 144 -4.95 -1.13 16.25
N LYS A 145 -3.92 -1.43 17.05
CA LYS A 145 -2.84 -0.51 17.40
C LYS A 145 -1.49 -1.20 17.28
N LEU A 146 -0.57 -0.60 16.56
CA LEU A 146 0.81 -1.04 16.44
C LEU A 146 1.71 -0.16 17.31
N GLN A 147 2.43 -0.79 18.24
CA GLN A 147 3.43 -0.12 19.06
C GLN A 147 4.76 -0.07 18.31
N VAL A 148 5.35 1.10 18.28
CA VAL A 148 6.62 1.38 17.61
C VAL A 148 7.59 1.92 18.65
N SER A 149 8.60 1.14 19.00
CA SER A 149 9.67 1.55 19.90
C SER A 149 10.89 1.98 19.08
N ILE A 150 11.39 3.17 19.38
CA ILE A 150 12.54 3.81 18.74
C ILE A 150 13.56 4.23 19.79
N PRO A 151 14.82 4.52 19.43
CA PRO A 151 15.77 5.07 20.40
C PRO A 151 15.22 6.35 21.03
N GLY A 152 15.11 6.36 22.35
CA GLY A 152 14.64 7.52 23.11
C GLY A 152 13.12 7.70 23.20
N GLY A 153 12.29 6.76 22.72
CA GLY A 153 10.84 6.85 22.92
C GLY A 153 10.00 5.76 22.29
N GLU A 154 8.70 5.87 22.49
CA GLU A 154 7.69 5.00 21.89
C GLU A 154 6.59 5.84 21.26
N LEU A 155 6.02 5.33 20.17
CA LEU A 155 4.82 5.88 19.57
C LEU A 155 3.85 4.76 19.21
N THR A 156 2.58 5.12 19.04
CA THR A 156 1.53 4.21 18.60
C THR A 156 1.00 4.65 17.25
N LEU A 157 0.86 3.70 16.34
CA LEU A 157 0.07 3.83 15.12
C LEU A 157 -1.30 3.23 15.38
N ASP A 158 -2.36 4.01 15.22
CA ASP A 158 -3.73 3.48 15.22
C ASP A 158 -4.03 2.85 13.84
N ALA A 159 -5.20 2.22 13.70
CA ALA A 159 -5.59 1.58 12.45
C ALA A 159 -5.48 2.54 11.25
N LEU A 160 -4.83 2.07 10.19
CA LEU A 160 -4.50 2.77 8.95
C LEU A 160 -3.50 3.94 9.08
N ASP A 161 -2.96 4.21 10.26
CA ASP A 161 -1.81 5.10 10.38
C ASP A 161 -0.59 4.47 9.70
N CYS A 162 0.27 5.33 9.16
CA CYS A 162 1.46 4.92 8.45
C CYS A 162 2.72 5.59 8.99
N LEU A 163 3.76 4.82 9.27
CA LEU A 163 5.08 5.33 9.59
C LEU A 163 5.94 5.36 8.33
N ILE A 164 6.49 6.54 8.00
CA ILE A 164 7.47 6.72 6.93
C ILE A 164 8.87 6.74 7.54
N LEU A 165 9.74 5.91 6.97
CA LEU A 165 11.16 5.82 7.24
C LEU A 165 11.91 6.25 5.98
N ALA A 166 12.64 7.36 6.06
CA ALA A 166 13.47 7.85 4.97
C ALA A 166 14.73 6.96 4.82
N PRO A 167 15.38 6.94 3.64
CA PRO A 167 16.62 6.20 3.44
C PRO A 167 17.69 6.62 4.46
N ASP A 168 18.31 5.66 5.14
CA ASP A 168 19.48 5.85 6.03
C ASP A 168 19.39 6.94 7.14
N GLU A 169 18.19 7.46 7.42
CA GLU A 169 17.95 8.55 8.40
C GLU A 169 17.30 8.06 9.72
N TRP A 170 17.48 6.79 10.06
CA TRP A 170 16.85 6.18 11.24
C TRP A 170 17.66 5.00 11.75
N ASP A 171 17.47 4.65 13.02
CA ASP A 171 18.07 3.50 13.71
C ASP A 171 17.10 2.31 13.75
N ARG A 172 17.39 1.25 14.52
CA ARG A 172 16.48 0.11 14.64
C ARG A 172 15.11 0.54 15.19
N VAL A 173 14.05 0.05 14.56
CA VAL A 173 12.64 0.27 14.97
C VAL A 173 12.04 -1.07 15.37
N ALA A 174 11.65 -1.21 16.63
CA ALA A 174 10.93 -2.40 17.09
C ALA A 174 9.43 -2.19 16.92
N LEU A 175 8.76 -3.18 16.32
CA LEU A 175 7.33 -3.20 16.11
C LEU A 175 6.73 -4.31 16.99
N SER A 176 5.71 -3.97 17.77
CA SER A 176 5.00 -4.92 18.62
C SER A 176 3.50 -4.65 18.64
N GLY A 177 2.73 -5.61 19.15
CA GLY A 177 1.27 -5.65 19.08
C GLY A 177 0.79 -6.95 18.46
N GLN A 178 -0.50 -7.28 18.61
CA GLN A 178 -1.13 -8.43 17.95
C GLN A 178 -1.98 -7.94 16.77
N VAL A 179 -1.33 -7.33 15.78
CA VAL A 179 -2.00 -6.69 14.66
C VAL A 179 -1.29 -7.01 13.35
N ALA A 180 -2.06 -7.17 12.28
CA ALA A 180 -1.48 -7.24 10.94
C ALA A 180 -0.91 -5.86 10.57
N ALA A 181 0.30 -5.84 10.05
CA ALA A 181 0.90 -4.65 9.46
C ALA A 181 1.50 -4.99 8.10
N PHE A 182 1.69 -3.97 7.28
CA PHE A 182 2.34 -4.09 5.98
C PHE A 182 3.58 -3.22 5.94
N LEU A 183 4.67 -3.78 5.44
CA LEU A 183 5.87 -3.05 5.10
C LEU A 183 5.92 -2.88 3.57
N VAL A 184 5.98 -1.63 3.13
CA VAL A 184 6.27 -1.27 1.74
C VAL A 184 7.69 -0.72 1.69
N GLU A 185 8.49 -1.19 0.75
CA GLU A 185 9.82 -0.65 0.46
C GLU A 185 9.83 -0.12 -0.98
N LEU A 186 10.29 1.12 -1.17
CA LEU A 186 10.43 1.77 -2.47
C LEU A 186 11.91 2.02 -2.75
N GLN A 187 12.38 1.50 -3.88
CA GLN A 187 13.74 1.66 -4.33
C GLN A 187 13.77 2.55 -5.57
N ALA A 188 14.53 3.64 -5.52
CA ALA A 188 14.80 4.46 -6.69
C ALA A 188 15.69 3.68 -7.66
N ILE A 189 15.36 3.75 -8.95
CA ILE A 189 16.20 3.23 -10.03
C ILE A 189 17.18 4.36 -10.39
N GLN A 190 18.47 4.13 -10.19
CA GLN A 190 19.48 5.04 -10.70
C GLN A 190 19.58 4.84 -12.21
N VAL A 191 19.33 5.90 -12.97
CA VAL A 191 19.66 5.94 -14.39
C VAL A 191 21.11 6.43 -14.46
N GLU A 192 22.00 5.59 -14.99
CA GLU A 192 23.39 5.93 -15.30
C GLU A 192 23.49 7.07 -16.33
#